data_AF-A0A2E7AT18-F1
#
_entry.id   AF-A0A2E7AT18-F1
#
_cell.length_a   1.000
_cell.length_b   1.000
_cell.length_c   1.000
_cell.angle_alpha   90.00
_cell.angle_beta   90.00
_cell.angle_gamma   90.00
#
_symmetry.space_group_name_H-M   'P 1'
#
loop_
_entity.id
_entity.type
_entity.pdbx_description
1 polymer ?
#
loop_
_entity_poly.entity_id
_entity_poly.type
_entity_poly.pdbx_seq_one_letter_code
_entity_poly.pdbx_strand_id
1 'polypeptide(L)'
;TTSAAVALTASSLDLSSAADISSMIQFSVRASVPWLYMAFAASSLAAVFPGKASRWLLRNRRYIGLCFAAGMAWQLVFILWFVGVHWDYYLENAYAFVDIAVQIPGYVILTLMTVTSFRPGRDKLNARQWRILHKTGIYFLWGTVYSTYWYELHYYDDIQRVDHFYYWAGFAAVGVRMLAWSLKRWRAGVAGGVARTRLPLLLAGAAVAVVGLLGIAFAPWWSPAVIETVWSLGYVAPTVDLAVPFLPILVLGLAAWLIVRSRATAAAAAVPASGPGA
;
A
#
# COMPACT_ATOMS: atom_id res chain seq x y z
N THR A 1 21.39 -8.77 -0.81
CA THR A 1 20.44 -7.99 -1.66
C THR A 1 19.42 -8.96 -2.23
N THR A 2 18.25 -8.49 -2.68
CA THR A 2 17.20 -9.36 -3.25
C THR A 2 17.73 -10.27 -4.36
N SER A 3 18.56 -9.74 -5.26
CA SER A 3 19.17 -10.52 -6.34
C SER A 3 20.07 -11.65 -5.85
N ALA A 4 20.86 -11.43 -4.80
CA ALA A 4 21.73 -12.48 -4.26
C ALA A 4 20.89 -13.61 -3.61
N ALA A 5 19.83 -13.26 -2.88
CA ALA A 5 18.92 -14.24 -2.30
C ALA A 5 18.23 -15.06 -3.41
N VAL A 6 17.73 -14.40 -4.45
CA VAL A 6 17.09 -15.07 -5.59
C VAL A 6 18.06 -16.00 -6.31
N ALA A 7 19.28 -15.54 -6.62
CA ALA A 7 20.27 -16.36 -7.32
C ALA A 7 20.71 -17.59 -6.51
N LEU A 8 20.91 -17.42 -5.19
CA LEU A 8 21.27 -18.52 -4.29
C LEU A 8 20.15 -19.56 -4.23
N THR A 9 18.89 -19.15 -4.04
CA THR A 9 17.75 -20.08 -4.01
C THR A 9 17.58 -20.78 -5.36
N ALA A 10 17.66 -20.03 -6.47
CA ALA A 10 17.54 -20.58 -7.82
C ALA A 10 18.62 -21.63 -8.12
N SER A 11 19.83 -21.48 -7.57
CA SER A 11 20.92 -22.45 -7.74
C SER A 11 20.70 -23.78 -7.00
N SER A 12 19.73 -23.82 -6.08
CA SER A 12 19.38 -25.01 -5.29
C SER A 12 18.13 -25.75 -5.79
N LEU A 13 17.53 -25.28 -6.90
CA LEU A 13 16.28 -25.81 -7.45
C LEU A 13 16.48 -26.38 -8.86
N ASP A 14 15.55 -27.24 -9.29
CA ASP A 14 15.50 -27.74 -10.65
C ASP A 14 14.66 -26.81 -11.53
N LEU A 15 15.32 -25.83 -12.14
CA LEU A 15 14.67 -24.84 -13.02
C LEU A 15 14.22 -25.41 -14.38
N SER A 16 14.25 -26.74 -14.56
CA SER A 16 13.52 -27.39 -15.65
C SER A 16 12.07 -27.74 -15.28
N SER A 17 11.73 -27.71 -13.98
CA SER A 17 10.41 -27.99 -13.46
C SER A 17 9.53 -26.74 -13.39
N ALA A 18 8.29 -26.87 -13.86
CA ALA A 18 7.23 -25.86 -13.75
C ALA A 18 7.00 -25.40 -12.30
N ALA A 19 7.00 -26.35 -11.36
CA ALA A 19 6.75 -26.08 -9.94
C ALA A 19 7.86 -25.24 -9.31
N ASP A 20 9.12 -25.55 -9.62
CA ASP A 20 10.28 -24.84 -9.08
C ASP A 20 10.38 -23.43 -9.64
N ILE A 21 10.11 -23.24 -10.94
CA ILE A 21 10.02 -21.90 -11.54
C ILE A 21 8.89 -21.09 -10.88
N SER A 22 7.70 -21.70 -10.68
CA SER A 22 6.58 -21.05 -10.00
C SER A 22 6.93 -20.64 -8.56
N SER A 23 7.63 -21.51 -7.82
CA SER A 23 8.11 -21.19 -6.47
C SER A 23 9.07 -20.00 -6.46
N MET A 24 9.89 -19.84 -7.52
CA MET A 24 10.80 -18.72 -7.66
C MET A 24 10.10 -17.39 -7.96
N ILE A 25 8.92 -17.42 -8.61
CA ILE A 25 8.05 -16.25 -8.76
C ILE A 25 7.62 -15.78 -7.36
N GLN A 26 7.05 -16.68 -6.55
CA GLN A 26 6.59 -16.36 -5.20
C GLN A 26 7.75 -15.91 -4.29
N PHE A 27 8.88 -16.61 -4.33
CA PHE A 27 10.06 -16.25 -3.56
C PHE A 27 10.58 -14.86 -3.93
N SER A 28 10.64 -14.53 -5.22
CA SER A 28 11.08 -13.21 -5.70
C SER A 28 10.18 -12.09 -5.19
N VAL A 29 8.85 -12.29 -5.18
CA VAL A 29 7.89 -11.35 -4.55
C VAL A 29 8.20 -11.23 -3.07
N ARG A 30 8.18 -12.35 -2.33
CA ARG A 30 8.36 -12.36 -0.87
C ARG A 30 9.68 -11.73 -0.44
N ALA A 31 10.76 -11.92 -1.18
CA ALA A 31 12.04 -11.27 -0.90
C ALA A 31 12.03 -9.75 -1.20
N SER A 32 11.11 -9.29 -2.05
CA SER A 32 10.98 -7.90 -2.50
C SER A 32 10.10 -7.03 -1.59
N VAL A 33 9.02 -7.61 -1.05
CA VAL A 33 7.97 -6.90 -0.29
C VAL A 33 8.49 -6.04 0.87
N PRO A 34 9.45 -6.48 1.71
CA PRO A 34 9.99 -5.64 2.78
C PRO A 34 10.52 -4.30 2.28
N TRP A 35 11.17 -4.29 1.11
CA TRP A 35 11.75 -3.09 0.52
C TRP A 35 10.67 -2.11 0.05
N LEU A 36 9.57 -2.60 -0.52
CA LEU A 36 8.44 -1.77 -0.91
C LEU A 36 7.81 -1.09 0.32
N TYR A 37 7.51 -1.85 1.36
CA TYR A 37 6.88 -1.31 2.57
C TYR A 37 7.78 -0.30 3.29
N MET A 38 9.08 -0.57 3.37
CA MET A 38 10.06 0.40 3.89
C MET A 38 10.11 1.68 3.07
N ALA A 39 10.18 1.59 1.73
CA ALA A 39 10.19 2.74 0.85
C ALA A 39 8.88 3.54 0.93
N PHE A 40 7.75 2.84 1.02
CA PHE A 40 6.42 3.41 1.17
C PHE A 40 6.30 4.17 2.49
N ALA A 41 6.66 3.56 3.62
CA ALA A 41 6.54 4.18 4.93
C ALA A 41 7.64 5.21 5.27
N ALA A 42 8.70 5.33 4.45
CA ALA A 42 9.89 6.12 4.78
C ALA A 42 9.60 7.57 5.22
N SER A 43 8.76 8.31 4.47
CA SER A 43 8.45 9.71 4.76
C SER A 43 7.56 9.88 5.98
N SER A 44 6.61 8.96 6.18
CA SER A 44 5.71 8.98 7.33
C SER A 44 6.41 8.55 8.60
N LEU A 45 7.30 7.54 8.54
CA LEU A 45 8.15 7.15 9.67
C LEU A 45 9.03 8.31 10.13
N ALA A 46 9.63 9.07 9.21
CA ALA A 46 10.42 10.25 9.55
C ALA A 46 9.59 11.38 10.18
N ALA A 47 8.29 11.47 9.86
CA ALA A 47 7.38 12.48 10.40
C ALA A 47 6.80 12.10 11.78
N VAL A 48 6.49 10.82 11.99
CA VAL A 48 5.88 10.30 13.24
C VAL A 48 6.96 9.99 14.27
N PHE A 49 8.05 9.33 13.86
CA PHE A 49 9.14 8.87 14.73
C PHE A 49 10.48 9.49 14.27
N PRO A 50 10.69 10.80 14.47
CA PRO A 50 11.90 11.47 13.98
C PRO A 50 13.15 10.96 14.73
N GLY A 51 14.01 10.23 14.04
CA GLY A 51 15.21 9.62 14.61
C GLY A 51 16.31 9.38 13.59
N LYS A 52 17.46 8.87 14.03
CA LYS A 52 18.59 8.55 13.13
C LYS A 52 18.17 7.52 12.06
N ALA A 53 17.47 6.46 12.48
CA ALA A 53 17.01 5.39 11.60
C ALA A 53 15.98 5.86 10.57
N SER A 54 14.91 6.55 10.98
CA SER A 54 13.87 7.03 10.06
C SER A 54 14.38 8.09 9.08
N ARG A 55 15.32 8.95 9.50
CA ARG A 55 16.01 9.89 8.60
C ARG A 55 16.98 9.18 7.65
N TRP A 56 17.68 8.14 8.10
CA TRP A 56 18.50 7.31 7.21
C TRP A 56 17.64 6.61 6.16
N LEU A 57 16.52 6.03 6.57
CA LEU A 57 15.56 5.38 5.68
C LEU A 57 15.04 6.36 4.62
N LEU A 58 14.62 7.57 5.04
CA LEU A 58 14.12 8.60 4.13
C LEU A 58 15.18 9.07 3.12
N ARG A 59 16.43 9.23 3.56
CA ARG A 59 17.56 9.61 2.69
C ARG A 59 17.90 8.50 1.68
N ASN A 60 17.81 7.24 2.08
CA ASN A 60 18.12 6.08 1.25
C ASN A 60 16.92 5.47 0.52
N ARG A 61 15.73 6.09 0.60
CA ARG A 61 14.48 5.56 0.04
C ARG A 61 14.58 5.15 -1.44
N ARG A 62 15.41 5.85 -2.22
CA ARG A 62 15.67 5.54 -3.63
C ARG A 62 16.31 4.18 -3.78
N TYR A 63 17.38 3.89 -3.03
CA TYR A 63 18.09 2.62 -3.10
C TYR A 63 17.22 1.46 -2.60
N ILE A 64 16.45 1.71 -1.55
CA ILE A 64 15.47 0.74 -1.01
C ILE A 64 14.42 0.40 -2.07
N GLY A 65 13.86 1.40 -2.75
CA GLY A 65 12.93 1.18 -3.86
C GLY A 65 13.58 0.43 -5.04
N LEU A 66 14.87 0.63 -5.31
CA LEU A 66 15.60 -0.13 -6.32
C LEU A 66 15.84 -1.60 -5.91
N CYS A 67 15.98 -1.91 -4.61
CA CYS A 67 16.00 -3.30 -4.14
C CYS A 67 14.68 -4.03 -4.36
N PHE A 68 13.54 -3.32 -4.21
CA PHE A 68 12.23 -3.84 -4.61
C PHE A 68 12.19 -4.07 -6.13
N ALA A 69 12.58 -3.06 -6.93
CA ALA A 69 12.58 -3.17 -8.38
C ALA A 69 13.42 -4.34 -8.90
N ALA A 70 14.59 -4.59 -8.30
CA ALA A 70 15.46 -5.69 -8.69
C ALA A 70 14.82 -7.07 -8.45
N GLY A 71 14.11 -7.28 -7.34
CA GLY A 71 13.45 -8.56 -7.10
C GLY A 71 12.19 -8.75 -7.93
N MET A 72 11.45 -7.69 -8.22
CA MET A 72 10.35 -7.74 -9.21
C MET A 72 10.87 -8.01 -10.63
N ALA A 73 12.06 -7.53 -10.98
CA ALA A 73 12.69 -7.87 -12.26
C ALA A 73 13.01 -9.37 -12.35
N TRP A 74 13.51 -9.97 -11.26
CA TRP A 74 13.66 -11.43 -11.19
C TRP A 74 12.33 -12.17 -11.30
N GLN A 75 11.30 -11.69 -10.60
CA GLN A 75 9.96 -12.26 -10.72
C GLN A 75 9.50 -12.25 -12.18
N LEU A 76 9.68 -11.12 -12.89
CA LEU A 76 9.31 -11.01 -14.31
C LEU A 76 10.08 -12.02 -15.18
N VAL A 77 11.38 -12.23 -14.92
CA VAL A 77 12.17 -13.24 -15.61
C VAL A 77 11.57 -14.63 -15.42
N PHE A 78 11.22 -15.01 -14.19
CA PHE A 78 10.61 -16.32 -13.92
C PHE A 78 9.20 -16.43 -14.50
N ILE A 79 8.39 -15.37 -14.52
CA ILE A 79 7.09 -15.36 -15.20
C ILE A 79 7.28 -15.62 -16.70
N LEU A 80 8.19 -14.90 -17.35
CA LEU A 80 8.43 -15.05 -18.79
C LEU A 80 9.00 -16.44 -19.12
N TRP A 81 9.86 -16.99 -18.26
CA TRP A 81 10.34 -18.37 -18.38
C TRP A 81 9.17 -19.35 -18.25
N PHE A 82 8.38 -19.22 -17.19
CA PHE A 82 7.24 -20.10 -16.92
C PHE A 82 6.23 -20.11 -18.07
N VAL A 83 5.85 -18.93 -18.56
CA VAL A 83 4.97 -18.76 -19.71
C VAL A 83 5.57 -19.32 -21.00
N GLY A 84 6.87 -19.10 -21.23
CA GLY A 84 7.55 -19.51 -22.46
C GLY A 84 7.82 -21.02 -22.56
N VAL A 85 8.05 -21.70 -21.44
CA VAL A 85 8.45 -23.12 -21.40
C VAL A 85 7.32 -24.04 -20.94
N HIS A 86 6.45 -23.57 -20.05
CA HIS A 86 5.39 -24.38 -19.43
C HIS A 86 4.01 -23.75 -19.67
N TRP A 87 3.71 -23.41 -20.93
CA TRP A 87 2.49 -22.69 -21.32
C TRP A 87 1.20 -23.38 -20.85
N ASP A 88 1.06 -24.69 -21.11
CA ASP A 88 -0.15 -25.44 -20.75
C ASP A 88 -0.35 -25.46 -19.22
N TYR A 89 0.74 -25.72 -18.47
CA TYR A 89 0.70 -25.69 -17.01
C TYR A 89 0.36 -24.29 -16.47
N TYR A 90 0.89 -23.22 -17.09
CA TYR A 90 0.56 -21.84 -16.74
C TYR A 90 -0.93 -21.53 -16.96
N LEU A 91 -1.49 -21.95 -18.10
CA LEU A 91 -2.92 -21.76 -18.38
C LEU A 91 -3.82 -22.48 -17.38
N GLU A 92 -3.44 -23.69 -16.98
CA GLU A 92 -4.23 -24.49 -16.04
C GLU A 92 -4.13 -24.01 -14.58
N ASN A 93 -2.95 -23.55 -14.15
CA ASN A 93 -2.67 -23.39 -12.72
C ASN A 93 -2.40 -21.94 -12.26
N ALA A 94 -2.13 -21.01 -13.18
CA ALA A 94 -1.69 -19.65 -12.80
C ALA A 94 -2.36 -18.52 -13.59
N TYR A 95 -2.98 -18.83 -14.73
CA TYR A 95 -3.63 -17.81 -15.55
C TYR A 95 -4.89 -17.27 -14.89
N ALA A 96 -4.92 -15.96 -14.65
CA ALA A 96 -6.12 -15.22 -14.33
C ALA A 96 -6.13 -13.87 -15.06
N PHE A 97 -7.18 -13.61 -15.83
CA PHE A 97 -7.28 -12.39 -16.65
C PHE A 97 -7.19 -11.11 -15.81
N VAL A 98 -7.85 -11.10 -14.65
CA VAL A 98 -7.86 -9.97 -13.71
C VAL A 98 -6.47 -9.69 -13.17
N ASP A 99 -5.74 -10.75 -12.83
CA ASP A 99 -4.38 -10.63 -12.32
C ASP A 99 -3.44 -10.05 -13.39
N ILE A 100 -3.58 -10.47 -14.65
CA ILE A 100 -2.82 -9.89 -15.76
C ILE A 100 -3.15 -8.40 -15.93
N ALA A 101 -4.42 -8.03 -15.84
CA ALA A 101 -4.88 -6.65 -15.96
C ALA A 101 -4.31 -5.73 -14.86
N VAL A 102 -3.95 -6.27 -13.69
CA VAL A 102 -3.30 -5.52 -12.60
C VAL A 102 -1.77 -5.58 -12.72
N GLN A 103 -1.21 -6.74 -13.05
CA GLN A 103 0.23 -6.99 -13.11
C GLN A 103 0.93 -6.21 -14.23
N ILE A 104 0.34 -6.16 -15.43
CA ILE A 104 0.94 -5.43 -16.57
C ILE A 104 1.10 -3.94 -16.24
N PRO A 105 0.07 -3.19 -15.80
CA PRO A 105 0.24 -1.82 -15.34
C PRO A 105 1.27 -1.69 -14.21
N GLY A 106 1.31 -2.64 -13.28
CA GLY A 106 2.30 -2.68 -12.20
C GLY A 106 3.73 -2.67 -12.72
N TYR A 107 4.05 -3.54 -13.67
CA TYR A 107 5.38 -3.60 -14.28
C TYR A 107 5.72 -2.35 -15.11
N VAL A 108 4.75 -1.79 -15.84
CA VAL A 108 4.95 -0.54 -16.59
C VAL A 108 5.27 0.61 -15.63
N ILE A 109 4.46 0.79 -14.59
CA ILE A 109 4.64 1.82 -13.57
C ILE A 109 6.00 1.65 -12.87
N LEU A 110 6.33 0.44 -12.42
CA LEU A 110 7.59 0.15 -11.74
C LEU A 110 8.79 0.42 -12.65
N THR A 111 8.71 0.07 -13.92
CA THR A 111 9.77 0.36 -14.91
C THR A 111 9.96 1.86 -15.07
N LEU A 112 8.88 2.62 -15.26
CA LEU A 112 8.94 4.08 -15.35
C LEU A 112 9.53 4.71 -14.08
N MET A 113 9.12 4.26 -12.90
CA MET A 113 9.68 4.71 -11.61
C MET A 113 11.17 4.38 -11.50
N THR A 114 11.59 3.20 -11.96
CA THR A 114 12.99 2.76 -11.93
C THR A 114 13.85 3.60 -12.87
N VAL A 115 13.46 3.75 -14.13
CA VAL A 115 14.16 4.58 -15.12
C VAL A 115 14.28 6.04 -14.65
N THR A 116 13.20 6.61 -14.12
CA THR A 116 13.17 7.99 -13.61
C THR A 116 13.79 8.16 -12.22
N SER A 117 14.33 7.09 -11.64
CA SER A 117 15.19 7.18 -10.45
C SER A 117 16.63 7.54 -10.81
N PHE A 118 17.06 7.38 -12.06
CA PHE A 118 18.39 7.77 -12.55
C PHE A 118 18.33 9.13 -13.26
N ARG A 119 19.47 9.86 -13.32
CA ARG A 119 19.53 11.21 -13.92
C ARG A 119 18.95 11.25 -15.35
N PRO A 120 19.36 10.37 -16.30
CA PRO A 120 18.86 10.46 -17.67
C PRO A 120 17.33 10.32 -17.80
N GLY A 121 16.71 9.48 -16.96
CA GLY A 121 15.26 9.34 -16.93
C GLY A 121 14.58 10.48 -16.16
N ARG A 122 15.21 10.95 -15.08
CA ARG A 122 14.72 12.07 -14.25
C ARG A 122 14.62 13.36 -15.04
N ASP A 123 15.56 13.62 -15.93
CA ASP A 123 15.69 14.86 -16.70
C ASP A 123 14.60 14.98 -17.79
N LYS A 124 13.92 13.88 -18.13
CA LYS A 124 12.77 13.86 -19.05
C LYS A 124 11.46 14.31 -18.42
N LEU A 125 11.42 14.51 -17.10
CA LEU A 125 10.20 14.85 -16.35
C LEU A 125 10.38 16.12 -15.53
N ASN A 126 9.37 17.00 -15.58
CA ASN A 126 9.32 18.11 -14.64
C ASN A 126 9.05 17.63 -13.21
N ALA A 127 9.24 18.52 -12.22
CA ALA A 127 9.07 18.18 -10.81
C ALA A 127 7.66 17.68 -10.45
N ARG A 128 6.61 18.18 -11.14
CA ARG A 128 5.23 17.79 -10.91
C ARG A 128 4.96 16.38 -11.45
N GLN A 129 5.33 16.11 -12.70
CA GLN A 129 5.16 14.80 -13.34
C GLN A 129 5.85 13.69 -12.56
N TRP A 130 7.11 13.92 -12.18
CA TRP A 130 7.86 12.94 -11.38
C TRP A 130 7.23 12.69 -10.01
N ARG A 131 6.74 13.75 -9.35
CA ARG A 131 6.05 13.61 -8.06
C ARG A 131 4.74 12.84 -8.20
N ILE A 132 3.98 13.07 -9.28
CA ILE A 132 2.76 12.31 -9.57
C ILE A 132 3.13 10.85 -9.79
N LEU A 133 4.03 10.54 -10.74
CA LEU A 133 4.47 9.18 -11.05
C LEU A 133 4.92 8.41 -9.81
N HIS A 134 5.84 8.98 -9.02
CA HIS A 134 6.39 8.29 -7.85
C HIS A 134 5.39 8.19 -6.70
N LYS A 135 4.44 9.13 -6.60
CA LYS A 135 3.38 9.05 -5.59
C LYS A 135 2.32 8.03 -6.00
N THR A 136 1.70 8.18 -7.17
CA THR A 136 0.66 7.25 -7.63
C THR A 136 1.22 5.85 -7.77
N GLY A 137 2.41 5.71 -8.34
CA GLY A 137 3.05 4.42 -8.54
C GLY A 137 3.36 3.70 -7.23
N ILE A 138 3.92 4.36 -6.22
CA ILE A 138 4.20 3.67 -4.95
C ILE A 138 2.91 3.29 -4.19
N TYR A 139 1.80 4.04 -4.36
CA TYR A 139 0.50 3.66 -3.82
C TYR A 139 -0.14 2.51 -4.59
N PHE A 140 -0.01 2.50 -5.91
CA PHE A 140 -0.47 1.39 -6.76
C PHE A 140 0.25 0.09 -6.36
N LEU A 141 1.59 0.12 -6.32
CA LEU A 141 2.41 -1.06 -5.99
C LEU A 141 2.14 -1.56 -4.56
N TRP A 142 2.06 -0.65 -3.58
CA TRP A 142 1.68 -1.03 -2.22
C TRP A 142 0.27 -1.64 -2.18
N GLY A 143 -0.69 -1.07 -2.90
CA GLY A 143 -2.06 -1.56 -2.98
C GLY A 143 -2.10 -2.97 -3.55
N THR A 144 -1.45 -3.22 -4.69
CA THR A 144 -1.35 -4.54 -5.29
C THR A 144 -0.78 -5.56 -4.32
N VAL A 145 0.37 -5.27 -3.70
CA VAL A 145 1.03 -6.21 -2.77
C VAL A 145 0.19 -6.44 -1.51
N TYR A 146 -0.39 -5.39 -0.93
CA TYR A 146 -1.27 -5.53 0.23
C TYR A 146 -2.52 -6.35 -0.09
N SER A 147 -3.12 -6.10 -1.27
CA SER A 147 -4.26 -6.86 -1.78
C SER A 147 -3.91 -8.35 -1.90
N THR A 148 -2.76 -8.69 -2.51
CA THR A 148 -2.28 -10.08 -2.60
C THR A 148 -2.32 -10.77 -1.24
N TYR A 149 -1.66 -10.20 -0.21
CA TYR A 149 -1.64 -10.84 1.10
C TYR A 149 -2.97 -10.83 1.85
N TRP A 150 -3.90 -9.95 1.49
CA TRP A 150 -5.27 -10.03 2.00
C TRP A 150 -5.99 -11.26 1.42
N TYR A 151 -5.86 -11.54 0.12
CA TYR A 151 -6.44 -12.74 -0.50
C TYR A 151 -5.78 -14.03 -0.01
N GLU A 152 -4.44 -14.03 0.15
CA GLU A 152 -3.72 -15.17 0.74
C GLU A 152 -4.24 -15.55 2.13
N LEU A 153 -4.74 -14.58 2.92
CA LEU A 153 -5.25 -14.85 4.27
C LEU A 153 -6.74 -15.16 4.35
N HIS A 154 -7.52 -14.69 3.38
CA HIS A 154 -8.97 -14.61 3.53
C HIS A 154 -9.75 -15.23 2.36
N TYR A 155 -9.05 -15.73 1.35
CA TYR A 155 -9.64 -16.37 0.18
C TYR A 155 -8.98 -17.71 -0.16
N TYR A 156 -7.65 -17.81 -0.07
CA TYR A 156 -6.92 -19.04 -0.36
C TYR A 156 -6.70 -19.92 0.88
N ASP A 157 -6.52 -21.22 0.65
CA ASP A 157 -6.38 -22.23 1.72
C ASP A 157 -4.93 -22.46 2.19
N ASP A 158 -3.93 -22.20 1.33
CA ASP A 158 -2.50 -22.37 1.68
C ASP A 158 -1.96 -21.15 2.43
N ILE A 159 -2.44 -20.95 3.65
CA ILE A 159 -2.06 -19.82 4.46
C ILE A 159 -0.70 -20.07 5.13
N GLN A 160 0.31 -19.29 4.77
CA GLN A 160 1.63 -19.38 5.38
C GLN A 160 1.86 -18.29 6.42
N ARG A 161 2.82 -18.52 7.34
CA ARG A 161 3.18 -17.55 8.39
C ARG A 161 3.67 -16.22 7.83
N VAL A 162 4.32 -16.27 6.66
CA VAL A 162 4.85 -15.08 5.99
C VAL A 162 3.73 -14.18 5.46
N ASP A 163 2.58 -14.75 5.09
CA ASP A 163 1.45 -13.99 4.55
C ASP A 163 0.79 -13.15 5.64
N HIS A 164 0.66 -13.71 6.85
CA HIS A 164 0.26 -12.95 8.05
C HIS A 164 1.20 -11.76 8.31
N PHE A 165 2.51 -12.01 8.27
CA PHE A 165 3.50 -10.95 8.51
C PHE A 165 3.37 -9.84 7.47
N TYR A 166 3.25 -10.17 6.19
CA TYR A 166 3.17 -9.16 5.13
C TYR A 166 1.85 -8.42 5.10
N TYR A 167 0.73 -9.08 5.40
CA TYR A 167 -0.55 -8.39 5.59
C TYR A 167 -0.46 -7.30 6.68
N TRP A 168 -0.02 -7.69 7.87
CA TRP A 168 0.10 -6.75 9.00
C TRP A 168 1.16 -5.67 8.76
N ALA A 169 2.27 -6.02 8.11
CA ALA A 169 3.30 -5.04 7.73
C ALA A 169 2.78 -4.03 6.69
N GLY A 170 2.00 -4.49 5.71
CA GLY A 170 1.37 -3.65 4.69
C GLY A 170 0.35 -2.71 5.31
N PHE A 171 -0.48 -3.21 6.22
CA PHE A 171 -1.40 -2.41 7.01
C PHE A 171 -0.67 -1.39 7.89
N ALA A 172 0.38 -1.79 8.61
CA ALA A 172 1.19 -0.88 9.42
C ALA A 172 1.82 0.24 8.58
N ALA A 173 2.29 -0.07 7.37
CA ALA A 173 2.91 0.89 6.48
C ALA A 173 1.93 2.02 6.06
N VAL A 174 0.67 1.69 5.76
CA VAL A 174 -0.37 2.70 5.48
C VAL A 174 -0.88 3.37 6.75
N GLY A 175 -0.99 2.64 7.87
CA GLY A 175 -1.37 3.17 9.17
C GLY A 175 -0.43 4.28 9.64
N VAL A 176 0.89 4.10 9.50
CA VAL A 176 1.87 5.15 9.81
C VAL A 176 1.71 6.37 8.89
N ARG A 177 1.35 6.19 7.61
CA ARG A 177 1.05 7.31 6.70
C ARG A 177 -0.20 8.07 7.12
N MET A 178 -1.25 7.37 7.52
CA MET A 178 -2.48 7.96 8.03
C MET A 178 -2.21 8.74 9.32
N LEU A 179 -1.45 8.16 10.25
CA LEU A 179 -1.02 8.82 11.47
C LEU A 179 -0.18 10.07 11.19
N ALA A 180 0.79 9.98 10.27
CA ALA A 180 1.61 11.13 9.86
C ALA A 180 0.76 12.27 9.29
N TRP A 181 -0.23 11.93 8.46
CA TRP A 181 -1.18 12.91 7.92
C TRP A 181 -2.02 13.54 9.04
N SER A 182 -2.59 12.74 9.94
CA SER A 182 -3.40 13.19 11.06
C SER A 182 -2.61 14.11 12.00
N LEU A 183 -1.40 13.71 12.40
CA LEU A 183 -0.50 14.52 13.24
C LEU A 183 -0.11 15.83 12.57
N LYS A 184 0.21 15.82 11.27
CA LYS A 184 0.53 17.04 10.52
C LYS A 184 -0.64 18.02 10.53
N ARG A 185 -1.86 17.54 10.31
CA ARG A 185 -3.07 18.38 10.32
C ARG A 185 -3.43 18.86 11.72
N TRP A 186 -3.29 18.01 12.72
CA TRP A 186 -3.48 18.37 14.12
C TRP A 186 -2.52 19.48 14.56
N ARG A 187 -1.23 19.39 14.23
CA ARG A 187 -0.22 20.41 14.55
C ARG A 187 -0.48 21.74 13.82
N ALA A 188 -0.89 21.69 12.55
CA ALA A 188 -1.25 22.89 11.79
C ALA A 188 -2.47 23.62 12.39
N GLY A 189 -3.45 22.89 12.92
CA GLY A 189 -4.60 23.48 13.61
C GLY A 189 -4.22 24.19 14.93
N VAL A 190 -3.27 23.64 15.68
CA VAL A 190 -2.76 24.26 16.92
C VAL A 190 -2.00 25.57 16.65
N ALA A 191 -1.25 25.63 15.54
CA ALA A 191 -0.56 26.86 15.14
C ALA A 191 -1.51 27.99 14.71
N GLY A 192 -2.79 27.69 14.45
CA GLY A 192 -3.82 28.65 14.04
C GLY A 192 -4.69 29.23 15.17
N GLY A 193 -4.38 28.95 16.45
CA GLY A 193 -5.09 29.49 17.61
C GLY A 193 -5.62 28.46 18.61
N VAL A 194 -6.48 28.87 19.54
CA VAL A 194 -7.08 28.00 20.58
C VAL A 194 -8.13 27.08 19.95
N ALA A 195 -7.72 25.86 19.60
CA ALA A 195 -8.61 24.84 19.06
C ALA A 195 -9.55 24.29 20.14
N ARG A 196 -10.85 24.62 20.08
CA ARG A 196 -11.87 23.92 20.88
C ARG A 196 -12.09 22.53 20.31
N THR A 197 -11.94 21.50 21.16
CA THR A 197 -12.16 20.11 20.74
C THR A 197 -13.67 19.83 20.72
N ARG A 198 -14.18 19.46 19.54
CA ARG A 198 -15.57 19.01 19.33
C ARG A 198 -15.69 17.55 19.76
N LEU A 199 -15.99 17.33 21.04
CA LEU A 199 -16.06 16.00 21.64
C LEU A 199 -16.92 14.99 20.85
N PRO A 200 -18.13 15.34 20.35
CA PRO A 200 -18.93 14.40 19.55
C PRO A 200 -18.20 13.90 18.30
N LEU A 201 -17.46 14.77 17.62
CA LEU A 201 -16.74 14.41 16.40
C LEU A 201 -15.50 13.55 16.70
N LEU A 202 -14.85 13.79 17.84
CA LEU A 202 -13.75 12.96 18.32
C LEU A 202 -14.24 11.56 18.68
N LEU A 203 -15.34 11.46 19.43
CA LEU A 203 -15.94 10.18 19.82
C LEU A 203 -16.44 9.41 18.59
N ALA A 204 -17.11 10.07 17.65
CA ALA A 204 -17.50 9.46 16.37
C ALA A 204 -16.27 8.96 15.60
N GLY A 205 -15.22 9.78 15.50
CA GLY A 205 -13.96 9.38 14.87
C GLY A 205 -13.31 8.18 15.55
N ALA A 206 -13.30 8.12 16.88
CA ALA A 206 -12.78 6.99 17.63
C ALA A 206 -13.61 5.71 17.43
N ALA A 207 -14.95 5.82 17.45
CA ALA A 207 -15.85 4.69 17.18
C ALA A 207 -15.64 4.15 15.76
N VAL A 208 -15.58 5.03 14.75
CA VAL A 208 -15.28 4.63 13.35
C VAL A 208 -13.88 4.01 13.24
N ALA A 209 -12.90 4.48 14.02
CA ALA A 209 -11.57 3.86 14.06
C ALA A 209 -11.63 2.42 14.59
N VAL A 210 -12.39 2.18 15.66
CA VAL A 210 -12.59 0.83 16.20
C VAL A 210 -13.22 -0.08 15.16
N VAL A 211 -14.28 0.37 14.46
CA VAL A 211 -14.92 -0.42 13.39
C VAL A 211 -13.92 -0.75 12.28
N GLY A 212 -13.11 0.22 11.84
CA GLY A 212 -12.08 -0.01 10.83
C GLY A 212 -10.99 -0.99 11.28
N LEU A 213 -10.54 -0.90 12.53
CA LEU A 213 -9.55 -1.83 13.10
C LEU A 213 -10.11 -3.24 13.25
N LEU A 214 -11.38 -3.38 13.67
CA LEU A 214 -12.06 -4.68 13.71
C LEU A 214 -12.22 -5.24 12.29
N GLY A 215 -12.51 -4.41 11.30
CA GLY A 215 -12.57 -4.83 9.90
C GLY A 215 -11.22 -5.37 9.37
N ILE A 216 -10.09 -4.82 9.82
CA ILE A 216 -8.76 -5.34 9.51
C ILE A 216 -8.52 -6.68 10.24
N ALA A 217 -8.77 -6.73 11.55
CA ALA A 217 -8.44 -7.90 12.37
C ALA A 217 -9.36 -9.11 12.15
N PHE A 218 -10.61 -8.87 11.75
CA PHE A 218 -11.67 -9.89 11.65
C PHE A 218 -12.25 -9.95 10.24
N ALA A 219 -11.39 -9.90 9.21
CA ALA A 219 -11.81 -10.05 7.82
C ALA A 219 -12.69 -11.28 7.55
N PRO A 220 -12.41 -12.48 8.11
CA PRO A 220 -13.25 -13.67 7.87
C PRO A 220 -14.72 -13.52 8.29
N TRP A 221 -15.03 -12.55 9.17
CA TRP A 221 -16.41 -12.34 9.64
C TRP A 221 -17.27 -11.51 8.68
N TRP A 222 -16.65 -10.75 7.77
CA TRP A 222 -17.37 -9.87 6.86
C TRP A 222 -17.03 -10.10 5.38
N SER A 223 -15.82 -10.56 5.07
CA SER A 223 -15.36 -10.72 3.70
C SER A 223 -16.17 -11.71 2.88
N PRO A 224 -16.64 -12.87 3.40
CA PRO A 224 -17.40 -13.81 2.59
C PRO A 224 -18.72 -13.21 2.09
N ALA A 225 -19.46 -12.52 2.97
CA ALA A 225 -20.71 -11.87 2.63
C ALA A 225 -20.52 -10.73 1.61
N VAL A 226 -19.43 -9.95 1.76
CA VAL A 226 -19.11 -8.89 0.81
C VAL A 226 -18.71 -9.46 -0.55
N ILE A 227 -17.85 -10.48 -0.58
CA ILE A 227 -17.41 -11.16 -1.81
C ILE A 227 -18.64 -11.75 -2.51
N GLU A 228 -19.50 -12.49 -1.82
CA GLU A 228 -20.74 -13.03 -2.38
C GLU A 228 -21.61 -11.93 -3.03
N THR A 229 -21.79 -10.81 -2.34
CA THR A 229 -22.52 -9.64 -2.86
C THR A 229 -21.81 -9.01 -4.08
N VAL A 230 -20.48 -8.94 -4.07
CA VAL A 230 -19.70 -8.40 -5.20
C VAL A 230 -19.85 -9.31 -6.42
N TRP A 231 -19.75 -10.62 -6.23
CA TRP A 231 -19.90 -11.59 -7.31
C TRP A 231 -21.33 -11.68 -7.84
N SER A 232 -22.34 -11.28 -7.07
CA SER A 232 -23.70 -11.12 -7.59
C SER A 232 -23.87 -9.96 -8.59
N LEU A 233 -22.86 -9.07 -8.74
CA LEU A 233 -22.88 -7.96 -9.71
C LEU A 233 -22.53 -8.40 -11.15
N GLY A 234 -22.24 -9.68 -11.37
CA GLY A 234 -21.95 -10.23 -12.70
C GLY A 234 -20.65 -9.69 -13.28
N TYR A 235 -20.70 -9.13 -14.49
CA TYR A 235 -19.51 -8.78 -15.27
C TYR A 235 -18.55 -7.78 -14.58
N VAL A 236 -19.06 -6.89 -13.72
CA VAL A 236 -18.21 -5.91 -13.01
C VAL A 236 -17.57 -6.47 -11.74
N ALA A 237 -18.01 -7.64 -11.27
CA ALA A 237 -17.55 -8.25 -10.03
C ALA A 237 -16.03 -8.30 -9.90
N PRO A 238 -15.25 -8.73 -10.91
CA PRO A 238 -13.82 -8.87 -10.74
C PRO A 238 -13.09 -7.52 -10.55
N THR A 239 -13.67 -6.43 -11.04
CA THR A 239 -13.09 -5.08 -10.83
C THR A 239 -13.44 -4.55 -9.44
N VAL A 240 -14.66 -4.83 -8.96
CA VAL A 240 -15.13 -4.40 -7.65
C VAL A 240 -14.47 -5.21 -6.53
N ASP A 241 -14.18 -6.49 -6.78
CA ASP A 241 -13.53 -7.40 -5.84
C ASP A 241 -12.16 -6.86 -5.40
N LEU A 242 -11.40 -6.27 -6.34
CA LEU A 242 -10.12 -5.60 -6.05
C LEU A 242 -10.22 -4.49 -4.98
N ALA A 243 -11.41 -3.93 -4.74
CA ALA A 243 -11.63 -2.90 -3.72
C ALA A 243 -11.87 -3.48 -2.31
N VAL A 244 -12.24 -4.76 -2.20
CA VAL A 244 -12.63 -5.42 -0.95
C VAL A 244 -11.56 -5.32 0.14
N PRO A 245 -10.25 -5.60 -0.14
CA PRO A 245 -9.19 -5.48 0.87
C PRO A 245 -9.06 -4.09 1.49
N PHE A 246 -9.52 -3.05 0.78
CA PHE A 246 -9.35 -1.65 1.17
C PHE A 246 -10.53 -1.08 1.94
N LEU A 247 -11.68 -1.78 2.02
CA LEU A 247 -12.87 -1.27 2.72
C LEU A 247 -12.58 -0.85 4.17
N PRO A 248 -11.91 -1.66 5.02
CA PRO A 248 -11.59 -1.25 6.38
C PRO A 248 -10.60 -0.06 6.42
N ILE A 249 -9.70 0.05 5.43
CA ILE A 249 -8.74 1.17 5.33
C ILE A 249 -9.47 2.48 5.00
N LEU A 250 -10.50 2.43 4.14
CA LEU A 250 -11.34 3.59 3.85
C LEU A 250 -12.11 4.05 5.09
N VAL A 251 -12.63 3.11 5.89
CA VAL A 251 -13.28 3.39 7.19
C VAL A 251 -12.28 4.06 8.14
N LEU A 252 -11.04 3.58 8.23
CA LEU A 252 -9.99 4.22 9.01
C LEU A 252 -9.62 5.61 8.46
N GLY A 253 -9.71 5.82 7.14
CA GLY A 253 -9.50 7.11 6.49
C GLY A 253 -10.56 8.13 6.92
N LEU A 254 -11.83 7.71 6.98
CA LEU A 254 -12.92 8.50 7.51
C LEU A 254 -12.72 8.81 9.00
N ALA A 255 -12.33 7.82 9.80
CA ALA A 255 -12.01 8.00 11.22
C ALA A 255 -10.92 9.07 11.41
N ALA A 256 -9.81 8.95 10.69
CA ALA A 256 -8.71 9.92 10.73
C ALA A 256 -9.21 11.33 10.35
N TRP A 257 -10.06 11.46 9.34
CA TRP A 257 -10.64 12.72 8.93
C TRP A 257 -11.55 13.35 10.00
N LEU A 258 -12.40 12.56 10.65
CA LEU A 258 -13.26 13.00 11.76
C LEU A 258 -12.43 13.50 12.95
N ILE A 259 -11.42 12.72 13.33
CA ILE A 259 -10.49 13.04 14.42
C ILE A 259 -9.75 14.35 14.10
N VAL A 260 -9.26 14.54 12.88
CA VAL A 260 -8.62 15.79 12.43
C VAL A 260 -9.59 16.99 12.52
N ARG A 261 -10.83 16.83 12.05
CA ARG A 261 -11.84 17.90 12.09
C ARG A 261 -12.35 18.21 13.48
N SER A 262 -12.20 17.31 14.44
CA SER A 262 -12.64 17.54 15.83
C SER A 262 -11.94 18.75 16.46
N ARG A 263 -10.78 19.16 15.93
CA ARG A 263 -10.01 20.33 16.41
C ARG A 263 -10.06 21.53 15.46
N ALA A 264 -11.03 21.62 14.56
CA ALA A 264 -11.15 22.74 13.63
C ALA A 264 -11.22 24.08 14.39
N THR A 265 -10.38 25.04 14.00
CA THR A 265 -10.31 26.41 14.53
C THR A 265 -11.70 27.06 14.44
N ALA A 266 -12.19 27.60 15.54
CA ALA A 266 -13.28 28.57 15.45
C ALA A 266 -12.75 29.73 14.60
N ALA A 267 -13.46 30.11 13.53
CA ALA A 267 -13.21 31.41 12.91
C ALA A 267 -13.28 32.45 14.03
N ALA A 268 -12.25 33.30 14.15
CA ALA A 268 -12.26 34.39 15.12
C ALA A 268 -13.63 35.06 15.03
N ALA A 269 -14.40 34.99 16.12
CA ALA A 269 -15.71 35.61 16.18
C ALA A 269 -15.51 37.05 15.72
N ALA A 270 -16.19 37.42 14.63
CA ALA A 270 -16.25 38.81 14.19
C ALA A 270 -16.62 39.62 15.43
N VAL A 271 -15.73 40.53 15.82
CA VAL A 271 -15.96 41.46 16.93
C VAL A 271 -17.32 42.10 16.66
N PRO A 272 -18.32 41.96 17.56
CA PRO A 272 -19.54 42.72 17.39
C PRO A 272 -19.15 44.18 17.52
N ALA A 273 -19.47 44.98 16.50
CA ALA A 273 -19.34 46.42 16.58
C ALA A 273 -20.34 46.94 17.62
N SER A 274 -19.94 46.94 18.89
CA SER A 274 -20.44 47.81 19.94
C SER A 274 -19.52 49.04 19.97
N GLY A 275 -19.93 50.30 19.84
CA GLY A 275 -21.20 51.03 19.70
C GLY A 275 -20.79 52.51 19.45
N PRO A 276 -21.50 53.57 19.89
CA PRO A 276 -22.86 53.65 20.41
C PRO A 276 -23.74 54.66 19.61
N GLY A 277 -25.04 54.68 19.88
CA GLY A 277 -25.85 55.86 19.66
C GLY A 277 -25.61 56.90 20.75
N ALA A 278 -25.36 58.14 20.35
CA ALA A 278 -25.70 59.40 21.02
C ALA A 278 -25.62 60.50 19.96
#